data_AF-A0A502JTT6-F1
#
_entry.id   AF-A0A502JTT6-F1
#
_cell.length_a   1.000
_cell.length_b   1.000
_cell.length_c   1.000
_cell.angle_alpha   90.00
_cell.angle_beta   90.00
_cell.angle_gamma   90.00
#
_symmetry.space_group_name_H-M   'P 1'
#
loop_
_entity.id
_entity.type
_entity.pdbx_description
1 polymer ?
#
loop_
_entity_poly.entity_id
_entity_poly.type
_entity_poly.pdbx_seq_one_letter_code
_entity_poly.pdbx_strand_id
1 'polypeptide(L)'
;MVQKVFLLARSLVILYIMLYLGNLIAHYVPVGVPGSIWGLLLLFLGLTTRLIHLDWIYLGASLLIRFMAVLFVPVSVGIIKYSDLLREQVNILLLPNIVSTCITLVVIGFFANHLYQLQSFTHKRKKVIKRRQVQEKQITENM
;
A
#
# COMPACT_ATOMS: atom_id res chain seq x y z
N MET A 1 14.21 -10.28 -26.57
CA MET A 1 14.67 -10.43 -25.17
C MET A 1 15.26 -9.12 -24.62
N VAL A 2 16.19 -8.49 -25.36
CA VAL A 2 16.90 -7.26 -24.96
C VAL A 2 15.98 -6.09 -24.56
N GLN A 3 14.90 -5.84 -25.31
CA GLN A 3 13.94 -4.75 -24.99
C GLN A 3 13.27 -4.92 -23.61
N LYS A 4 12.90 -6.16 -23.23
CA LYS A 4 12.29 -6.42 -21.93
C LYS A 4 13.29 -6.21 -20.79
N VAL A 5 14.55 -6.59 -21.01
CA VAL A 5 15.64 -6.35 -20.05
C VAL A 5 15.88 -4.85 -19.86
N PHE A 6 15.85 -4.06 -20.94
CA PHE A 6 15.98 -2.61 -20.85
C PHE A 6 14.81 -1.96 -20.07
N LEU A 7 13.57 -2.38 -20.34
CA LEU A 7 12.39 -1.93 -19.60
C LEU A 7 12.48 -2.28 -18.11
N LEU A 8 12.97 -3.47 -17.80
CA LEU A 8 13.20 -3.94 -16.44
C LEU A 8 14.25 -3.08 -15.73
N ALA A 9 15.41 -2.88 -16.35
CA ALA A 9 16.47 -2.05 -15.80
C ALA A 9 15.95 -0.61 -15.53
N ARG A 10 15.25 -0.01 -16.49
CA ARG A 10 14.60 1.31 -16.30
C ARG A 10 13.66 1.32 -15.10
N SER A 11 12.79 0.33 -14.98
CA SER A 11 11.84 0.26 -13.86
C SER A 11 12.54 0.15 -12.50
N LEU A 12 13.59 -0.67 -12.40
CA LEU A 12 14.38 -0.82 -11.17
C LEU A 12 15.13 0.47 -10.81
N VAL A 13 15.69 1.16 -11.80
CA VAL A 13 16.37 2.44 -11.60
C VAL A 13 15.39 3.49 -11.05
N ILE A 14 14.18 3.60 -11.62
CA ILE A 14 13.17 4.53 -11.12
C ILE A 14 12.80 4.20 -9.67
N LEU A 15 12.51 2.93 -9.36
CA LEU A 15 12.17 2.50 -8.00
C LEU A 15 13.30 2.78 -7.00
N TYR A 16 14.55 2.53 -7.41
CA TYR A 16 15.72 2.79 -6.60
C TYR A 16 15.94 4.30 -6.35
N ILE A 17 15.77 5.14 -7.37
CA ILE A 17 15.87 6.59 -7.22
C ILE A 17 14.83 7.12 -6.23
N MET A 18 13.57 6.63 -6.31
CA MET A 18 12.53 7.03 -5.36
C MET A 18 12.86 6.61 -3.93
N LEU A 19 13.38 5.40 -3.73
CA LEU A 19 13.86 4.95 -2.42
C LEU A 19 15.03 5.81 -1.91
N TYR A 20 15.98 6.13 -2.78
CA TYR A 20 17.13 6.96 -2.42
C TYR A 20 16.71 8.38 -2.00
N LEU A 21 15.83 9.02 -2.77
CA LEU A 21 15.25 10.31 -2.42
C LEU A 21 14.46 10.24 -1.10
N GLY A 22 13.71 9.17 -0.89
CA GLY A 22 12.99 8.95 0.38
C GLY A 22 13.93 8.82 1.58
N ASN A 23 15.05 8.12 1.44
CA ASN A 23 16.08 8.05 2.46
C ASN A 23 16.76 9.41 2.70
N LEU A 24 16.99 10.19 1.65
CA LEU A 24 17.52 11.54 1.77
C LEU A 24 16.57 12.45 2.55
N ILE A 25 15.27 12.38 2.27
CA ILE A 25 14.25 13.11 3.03
C ILE A 25 14.21 12.66 4.49
N ALA A 26 14.21 11.35 4.74
CA ALA A 26 14.21 10.82 6.11
C ALA A 26 15.45 11.24 6.91
N HIS A 27 16.58 11.47 6.24
CA HIS A 27 17.79 11.97 6.89
C HIS A 27 17.63 13.43 7.35
N TYR A 28 16.99 14.29 6.55
CA TYR A 28 16.78 15.70 6.89
C TYR A 28 15.55 15.94 7.78
N VAL A 29 14.56 15.04 7.73
CA VAL A 29 13.30 15.17 8.49
C VAL A 29 13.19 14.04 9.51
N PRO A 30 13.63 14.24 10.76
CA PRO A 30 13.68 13.19 11.78
C PRO A 30 12.31 12.97 12.45
N VAL A 31 11.32 12.49 11.68
CA VAL A 31 9.94 12.21 12.18
C VAL A 31 9.77 10.74 12.60
N GLY A 32 10.85 9.95 12.65
CA GLY A 32 10.79 8.50 12.92
C GLY A 32 10.17 7.66 11.81
N VAL A 33 9.89 8.26 10.64
CA VAL A 33 9.32 7.58 9.47
C VAL A 33 10.47 7.01 8.61
N PRO A 34 10.46 5.70 8.29
CA PRO A 34 11.47 5.10 7.41
C PRO A 34 11.50 5.75 6.02
N GLY A 35 12.69 5.90 5.45
CA GLY A 35 12.86 6.50 4.12
C GLY A 35 12.16 5.74 2.99
N SER A 36 11.91 4.43 3.15
CA SER A 36 11.10 3.65 2.20
C SER A 36 9.65 4.13 2.09
N ILE A 37 9.06 4.62 3.18
CA ILE A 37 7.71 5.19 3.19
C ILE A 37 7.71 6.52 2.44
N TRP A 38 8.71 7.38 2.68
CA TRP A 38 8.89 8.62 1.93
C TRP A 38 9.09 8.38 0.44
N GLY A 39 9.89 7.37 0.07
CA GLY A 39 10.07 6.98 -1.33
C GLY A 39 8.78 6.49 -1.99
N LEU A 40 7.94 5.77 -1.26
CA LEU A 40 6.61 5.36 -1.73
C LEU A 40 5.68 6.55 -1.92
N LEU A 41 5.69 7.53 -1.02
CA LEU A 41 4.93 8.78 -1.15
C LEU A 41 5.38 9.60 -2.36
N LEU A 42 6.70 9.74 -2.57
CA LEU A 42 7.24 10.41 -3.76
C LEU A 42 6.83 9.71 -5.05
N LEU A 43 6.94 8.38 -5.09
CA LEU A 43 6.51 7.59 -6.24
C LEU A 43 5.01 7.76 -6.49
N PHE A 44 4.20 7.72 -5.43
CA PHE A 44 2.76 7.94 -5.52
C PHE A 44 2.41 9.33 -6.06
N LEU A 45 3.10 10.38 -5.60
CA LEU A 45 2.95 11.74 -6.14
C LEU A 45 3.37 11.80 -7.61
N GLY A 46 4.47 11.17 -7.99
CA GLY A 46 4.92 11.07 -9.37
C GLY A 46 3.92 10.37 -10.29
N LEU A 47 3.23 9.33 -9.79
CA LEU A 47 2.17 8.64 -10.52
C LEU A 47 0.90 9.47 -10.62
N THR A 48 0.45 10.11 -9.54
CA THR A 48 -0.78 10.92 -9.53
C THR A 48 -0.66 12.18 -10.38
N THR A 49 0.52 12.81 -10.39
CA THR A 49 0.84 13.95 -11.26
C THR A 49 1.12 13.54 -12.72
N ARG A 50 1.12 12.23 -13.03
CA ARG A 50 1.48 11.64 -14.33
C ARG A 50 2.89 11.98 -14.82
N LEU A 51 3.78 12.44 -13.93
CA LEU A 51 5.21 12.59 -14.25
C LEU A 51 5.86 11.23 -14.53
N ILE A 52 5.42 10.20 -13.81
CA ILE A 52 5.85 8.82 -13.96
C ILE A 52 4.67 8.00 -14.49
N HIS A 53 4.81 7.44 -15.69
CA HIS A 53 3.82 6.54 -16.25
C HIS A 53 3.89 5.17 -15.58
N LEU A 54 2.75 4.57 -15.26
CA LEU A 54 2.67 3.26 -14.60
C LEU A 54 3.45 2.17 -15.37
N ASP A 55 3.37 2.19 -16.70
CA ASP A 55 4.06 1.23 -17.58
C ASP A 55 5.58 1.26 -17.43
N TRP A 56 6.15 2.37 -16.93
CA TRP A 56 7.59 2.50 -16.76
C TRP A 56 8.13 1.71 -15.58
N ILE A 57 7.30 1.49 -14.56
CA ILE A 57 7.68 0.81 -13.31
C ILE A 57 7.05 -0.58 -13.18
N TYR A 58 5.96 -0.84 -13.90
CA TYR A 58 5.14 -2.04 -13.72
C TYR A 58 5.94 -3.35 -13.84
N LEU A 59 6.81 -3.46 -14.84
CA LEU A 59 7.58 -4.67 -15.08
C LEU A 59 8.53 -5.00 -13.90
N GLY A 60 9.29 -4.03 -13.40
CA GLY A 60 10.20 -4.24 -12.27
C GLY A 60 9.48 -4.39 -10.94
N ALA A 61 8.44 -3.58 -10.70
CA ALA A 61 7.64 -3.70 -9.48
C ALA A 61 6.98 -5.08 -9.38
N SER A 62 6.37 -5.57 -10.47
CA SER A 62 5.75 -6.90 -10.51
C SER A 62 6.76 -8.03 -10.27
N LEU A 63 7.98 -7.91 -10.79
CA LEU A 63 9.06 -8.87 -10.55
C LEU A 63 9.45 -8.91 -9.07
N LEU A 64 9.69 -7.74 -8.45
CA LEU A 64 10.04 -7.64 -7.03
C LEU A 64 8.94 -8.21 -6.15
N ILE A 65 7.68 -7.89 -6.43
CA ILE A 65 6.52 -8.40 -5.70
C ILE A 65 6.42 -9.93 -5.86
N ARG A 66 6.60 -10.45 -7.08
CA ARG A 66 6.55 -11.88 -7.36
C ARG A 66 7.60 -12.68 -6.58
N PHE A 67 8.81 -12.12 -6.44
CA PHE A 67 9.91 -12.76 -5.72
C PHE A 67 10.09 -12.24 -4.28
N MET A 68 9.13 -11.47 -3.75
CA MET A 68 9.23 -10.83 -2.44
C MET A 68 9.54 -11.84 -1.32
N ALA A 69 8.85 -12.99 -1.30
CA ALA A 69 9.10 -14.05 -0.33
C ALA A 69 10.54 -14.60 -0.39
N VAL A 70 11.09 -14.76 -1.61
CA VAL A 70 12.48 -15.22 -1.82
C VAL A 70 13.48 -14.16 -1.35
N LEU A 71 13.20 -12.88 -1.60
CA LEU A 71 14.02 -11.75 -1.15
C LEU A 71 14.06 -11.61 0.38
N PHE A 72 13.08 -12.16 1.12
CA PHE A 72 13.11 -12.20 2.58
C PHE A 72 14.00 -13.30 3.15
N VAL A 73 14.30 -14.37 2.41
CA VAL A 73 15.10 -15.50 2.92
C VAL A 73 16.47 -15.04 3.44
N PRO A 74 17.27 -14.22 2.72
CA PRO A 74 18.55 -13.73 3.24
C PRO A 74 18.41 -12.89 4.52
N VAL A 75 17.36 -12.07 4.59
CA VAL A 75 17.06 -11.24 5.76
C VAL A 75 16.74 -12.14 6.96
N SER A 76 15.88 -13.15 6.77
CA SER A 76 15.52 -14.12 7.81
C SER A 76 16.71 -14.94 8.30
N VAL A 77 17.58 -15.42 7.40
CA VAL A 77 18.80 -16.15 7.79
C VAL A 77 19.75 -15.27 8.59
N GLY A 78 19.83 -13.97 8.27
CA GLY A 78 20.58 -13.00 9.07
C GLY A 78 20.04 -12.87 10.50
N ILE A 79 18.71 -12.86 10.67
CA ILE A 79 18.05 -12.77 11.98
C ILE A 79 18.30 -14.01 12.84
N ILE A 80 18.33 -15.21 12.24
CA ILE A 80 18.58 -16.47 12.96
C ILE A 80 19.93 -16.49 13.68
N LYS A 81 20.93 -15.73 13.23
CA LYS A 81 22.22 -15.58 13.93
C LYS A 81 22.08 -15.01 15.35
N TYR A 82 20.96 -14.35 15.65
CA TYR A 82 20.64 -13.80 16.95
C TYR A 82 19.55 -14.61 17.67
N SER A 83 19.45 -15.93 17.38
CA SER A 83 18.41 -16.80 17.91
C SER A 83 18.30 -16.82 19.43
N ASP A 84 19.41 -16.70 20.14
CA ASP A 84 19.44 -16.77 21.61
C ASP A 84 18.77 -15.52 22.22
N LEU A 85 19.11 -14.33 21.69
CA LEU A 85 18.47 -13.07 22.05
C LEU A 85 16.97 -13.07 21.74
N LEU A 86 16.59 -13.63 20.59
CA LEU A 86 15.18 -13.74 20.20
C LEU A 86 14.39 -14.65 21.14
N ARG A 87 14.99 -15.74 21.63
CA ARG A 87 14.36 -16.65 22.59
C ARG A 87 14.17 -16.00 23.94
N GLU A 88 15.18 -15.26 24.42
CA GLU A 88 15.13 -14.57 25.71
C GLU A 88 14.04 -13.48 25.72
N GLN A 89 13.89 -12.75 24.62
CA GLN A 89 12.95 -11.63 24.52
C GLN A 89 11.65 -11.96 23.77
N VAL A 90 11.37 -13.25 23.50
CA VAL A 90 10.24 -13.68 22.67
C VAL A 90 8.90 -13.14 23.17
N ASN A 91 8.71 -13.08 24.50
CA ASN A 91 7.48 -12.61 25.12
C ASN A 91 7.28 -11.10 24.91
N ILE A 92 8.35 -10.32 25.01
CA ILE A 92 8.34 -8.86 24.84
C ILE A 92 8.21 -8.50 23.34
N LEU A 93 8.66 -9.38 22.45
CA LEU A 93 8.54 -9.17 21.01
C LEU A 93 7.17 -9.60 20.47
N LEU A 94 6.68 -10.81 20.79
CA LEU A 94 5.44 -11.31 20.20
C LEU A 94 4.19 -10.65 20.78
N LEU A 95 4.09 -10.59 22.11
CA LEU A 95 2.82 -10.22 22.75
C LEU A 95 2.42 -8.77 22.42
N PRO A 96 3.30 -7.76 22.54
CA PRO A 96 2.96 -6.38 22.15
C PRO A 96 2.70 -6.24 20.66
N ASN A 97 3.42 -6.94 19.78
CA ASN A 97 3.20 -6.86 18.34
C ASN A 97 1.83 -7.44 17.93
N ILE A 98 1.44 -8.60 18.48
CA ILE A 98 0.13 -9.19 18.19
C ILE A 98 -0.98 -8.29 18.73
N VAL A 99 -0.87 -7.87 19.99
CA VAL A 99 -1.89 -7.03 20.64
C VAL A 99 -2.01 -5.68 19.93
N SER A 100 -0.90 -4.99 19.66
CA SER A 100 -0.92 -3.71 18.93
C SER A 100 -1.49 -3.88 17.52
N THR A 101 -1.11 -4.92 16.77
CA THR A 101 -1.65 -5.16 15.42
C THR A 101 -3.16 -5.38 15.46
N CYS A 102 -3.66 -6.22 16.38
CA CYS A 102 -5.09 -6.45 16.54
C CYS A 102 -5.83 -5.18 16.92
N ILE A 103 -5.33 -4.42 17.89
CA ILE A 103 -5.95 -3.16 18.32
C ILE A 103 -5.94 -2.14 17.17
N THR A 104 -4.81 -1.95 16.50
CA THR A 104 -4.68 -1.03 15.37
C THR A 104 -5.65 -1.39 14.24
N LEU A 105 -5.81 -2.67 13.91
CA LEU A 105 -6.78 -3.11 12.90
C LEU A 105 -8.23 -2.82 13.31
N VAL A 106 -8.61 -3.09 14.56
CA VAL A 106 -9.95 -2.79 15.08
C VAL A 106 -10.23 -1.30 15.09
N VAL A 107 -9.29 -0.49 15.57
CA VAL A 107 -9.42 0.97 15.64
C VAL A 107 -9.51 1.56 14.24
N ILE A 108 -8.58 1.22 13.34
CA ILE A 108 -8.62 1.71 11.94
C ILE A 108 -9.91 1.25 11.26
N GLY A 109 -10.35 0.01 11.48
CA GLY A 109 -11.60 -0.50 10.94
C GLY A 109 -12.81 0.29 11.41
N PHE A 110 -12.88 0.62 12.71
CA PHE A 110 -13.94 1.44 13.28
C PHE A 110 -13.91 2.87 12.74
N PHE A 111 -12.73 3.50 12.69
CA PHE A 111 -12.55 4.84 12.12
C PHE A 111 -12.92 4.89 10.64
N ALA A 112 -12.48 3.91 9.86
CA ALA A 112 -12.81 3.81 8.44
C ALA A 112 -14.32 3.63 8.24
N ASN A 113 -14.96 2.77 9.03
CA ASN A 113 -16.42 2.59 8.99
C ASN A 113 -17.16 3.87 9.38
N HIS A 114 -16.70 4.57 10.42
CA HIS A 114 -17.29 5.84 10.83
C HIS A 114 -17.14 6.92 9.74
N LEU A 115 -15.94 7.10 9.19
CA LEU A 115 -15.67 8.03 8.10
C LEU A 115 -16.48 7.68 6.84
N TYR A 116 -16.58 6.39 6.52
CA TYR A 116 -17.35 5.91 5.38
C TYR A 116 -18.86 6.15 5.54
N GLN A 117 -19.40 6.00 6.76
CA GLN A 117 -20.79 6.34 7.07
C GLN A 117 -21.06 7.85 6.98
N LEU A 118 -20.08 8.68 7.32
CA LEU A 118 -20.16 10.14 7.12
C LEU A 118 -20.12 10.52 5.63
N GLN A 119 -19.35 9.80 4.80
CA GLN A 119 -19.14 10.15 3.39
C GLN A 119 -20.06 9.45 2.38
N SER A 120 -20.69 8.32 2.73
CA SER A 120 -21.54 7.55 1.81
C SER A 120 -22.70 6.92 2.58
N PHE A 121 -23.94 7.39 2.45
CA PHE A 121 -24.86 6.86 1.44
C PHE A 121 -26.01 7.81 1.06
N THR A 122 -26.13 9.04 1.58
CA THR A 122 -27.34 9.84 1.28
C THR A 122 -27.45 10.24 -0.19
N HIS A 123 -26.35 10.64 -0.84
CA HIS A 123 -26.43 11.20 -2.21
C HIS A 123 -26.47 10.14 -3.32
N LYS A 124 -25.61 9.10 -3.27
CA LYS A 124 -25.62 8.03 -4.30
C LYS A 124 -26.76 7.03 -4.13
N ARG A 125 -27.18 6.69 -2.90
CA ARG A 125 -28.31 5.77 -2.64
C ARG A 125 -29.64 6.40 -3.04
N LYS A 126 -29.87 7.70 -2.76
CA LYS A 126 -31.06 8.43 -3.25
C LYS A 126 -31.11 8.49 -4.79
N LYS A 127 -29.96 8.64 -5.47
CA LYS A 127 -29.91 8.67 -6.94
C LYS A 127 -30.24 7.31 -7.57
N VAL A 128 -29.82 6.20 -6.96
CA VAL A 128 -30.15 4.84 -7.44
C VAL A 128 -31.61 4.49 -7.13
N ILE A 129 -32.14 4.82 -5.94
CA ILE A 129 -33.54 4.58 -5.58
C ILE A 129 -34.50 5.42 -6.45
N LYS A 130 -34.18 6.70 -6.70
CA LYS A 130 -34.99 7.56 -7.60
C LYS A 130 -35.04 7.01 -9.02
N ARG A 131 -33.94 6.44 -9.54
CA ARG A 131 -33.91 5.82 -10.87
C ARG A 131 -34.81 4.58 -10.95
N ARG A 132 -34.83 3.74 -9.91
CA ARG A 132 -35.73 2.56 -9.86
C ARG A 132 -37.20 2.96 -9.82
N GLN A 133 -37.57 3.97 -9.04
CA GLN A 133 -38.95 4.46 -8.97
C GLN A 133 -39.44 5.11 -10.26
N VAL A 134 -38.57 5.86 -10.97
CA VAL A 134 -38.92 6.41 -12.29
C VAL A 134 -39.10 5.30 -13.31
N GLN A 135 -38.27 4.25 -13.25
CA GLN A 135 -38.36 3.12 -14.15
C GLN A 135 -39.60 2.24 -13.88
N GLU A 136 -39.97 2.00 -12.62
CA GLU A 136 -41.22 1.30 -12.25
C GLU A 136 -42.45 2.09 -12.72
N LYS A 137 -42.49 3.42 -12.53
CA LYS A 137 -43.59 4.25 -13.03
C LYS A 137 -43.73 4.20 -14.56
N GLN A 138 -42.61 4.23 -15.29
CA GLN A 138 -42.63 4.08 -16.74
C GLN A 138 -43.10 2.69 -17.21
N ILE A 139 -42.87 1.64 -16.43
CA ILE A 139 -43.35 0.29 -16.77
C ILE A 139 -44.87 0.19 -16.53
N THR A 140 -45.40 0.82 -15.49
CA THR A 140 -46.84 0.81 -15.19
C THR A 140 -47.68 1.72 -16.09
N GLU A 141 -47.14 2.85 -16.58
CA GLU A 141 -47.87 3.73 -17.52
C GLU A 141 -47.96 3.17 -18.96
N ASN A 142 -47.09 2.23 -19.33
CA ASN A 142 -47.05 1.64 -20.67
C ASN A 142 -47.77 0.28 -20.78
N MET A 143 -48.56 -0.10 -19.77
CA MET A 143 -49.35 -1.34 -19.70
C MET A 143 -50.83 -1.00 -19.57
#